data_AF-A0A9Q0DD95-F1
#
_entry.id   AF-A0A9Q0DD95-F1
#
_cell.length_a   1.000
_cell.length_b   1.000
_cell.length_c   1.000
_cell.angle_alpha   90.00
_cell.angle_beta   90.00
_cell.angle_gamma   90.00
#
_symmetry.space_group_name_H-M   'P 1'
#
loop_
_entity.id
_entity.type
_entity.pdbx_description
1 polymer ?
#
loop_
_entity_poly.entity_id
_entity_poly.type
_entity_poly.pdbx_seq_one_letter_code
_entity_poly.pdbx_strand_id
1 'polypeptide(L)'
;MNKYILVTKEMTWQEAQEYCRQTYGDLATADNKDDLNQLVDLAGGVITWIGLHDFNRKSMDLYPNSWRRSTQTRSQTGYMNFASGQPNYYGGREECVRMKPDGTWADVACSELFKFVCFSGPSSAKTYHHVSQTVSWESAKSYCRTHYTDLAKIENQAENQQVSSLVTTSSWIGLSRVPWTWSDGSNGSFRNILEAYVFQFQLYKLLTVENVLFTRDLVNMVIWLYIMMG
;
A
#
# COMPACT_ATOMS: atom_id res chain seq x y z
N MET A 1 19.48 7.09 -0.02
CA MET A 1 19.66 5.63 0.07
C MET A 1 18.52 5.06 0.87
N ASN A 2 17.96 3.93 0.42
CA ASN A 2 17.00 3.17 1.21
C ASN A 2 17.74 2.56 2.41
N LYS A 3 17.09 2.54 3.57
CA LYS A 3 17.60 1.83 4.74
C LYS A 3 16.77 0.58 4.91
N TYR A 4 17.43 -0.58 4.94
CA TYR A 4 16.80 -1.88 5.11
C TYR A 4 16.83 -2.30 6.59
N ILE A 5 15.76 -2.95 7.05
CA ILE A 5 15.59 -3.42 8.44
C ILE A 5 15.13 -4.87 8.41
N LEU A 6 15.91 -5.77 9.00
CA LEU A 6 15.50 -7.16 9.22
C LEU A 6 14.58 -7.23 10.45
N VAL A 7 13.39 -7.79 10.26
CA VAL A 7 12.46 -8.11 11.33
C VAL A 7 12.51 -9.62 11.56
N THR A 8 12.82 -10.02 12.80
CA THR A 8 13.06 -11.42 13.17
C THR A 8 11.79 -12.20 13.53
N LYS A 9 10.63 -11.54 13.51
CA LYS A 9 9.31 -12.18 13.68
C LYS A 9 8.97 -12.97 12.42
N GLU A 10 8.32 -14.12 12.59
CA GLU A 10 7.81 -14.91 11.48
C GLU A 10 6.33 -14.58 11.27
N MET A 11 5.98 -14.17 10.06
CA MET A 11 4.65 -13.68 9.70
C MET A 11 4.29 -14.16 8.30
N THR A 12 2.99 -14.19 7.99
CA THR A 12 2.54 -14.32 6.61
C THR A 12 2.98 -13.10 5.81
N TRP A 13 3.00 -13.21 4.48
CA TRP A 13 3.46 -12.08 3.65
C TRP A 13 2.63 -10.81 3.88
N GLN A 14 1.31 -10.96 4.03
CA GLN A 14 0.40 -9.83 4.26
C GLN A 14 0.64 -9.18 5.63
N GLU A 15 0.76 -9.97 6.69
CA GLU A 15 1.05 -9.47 8.05
C GLU A 15 2.42 -8.76 8.09
N ALA A 16 3.43 -9.31 7.40
CA ALA A 16 4.74 -8.70 7.28
C ALA A 16 4.69 -7.34 6.56
N GLN A 17 3.91 -7.26 5.47
CA GLN A 17 3.67 -6.01 4.75
C GLN A 17 3.01 -4.95 5.64
N GLU A 18 1.95 -5.33 6.34
CA GLU A 18 1.23 -4.45 7.27
C GLU A 18 2.15 -3.97 8.39
N TYR A 19 2.98 -4.86 8.95
CA TYR A 19 3.97 -4.51 9.96
C TYR A 19 4.98 -3.48 9.43
N CYS A 20 5.55 -3.71 8.23
CA CYS A 20 6.49 -2.78 7.63
C CYS A 20 5.85 -1.42 7.36
N ARG A 21 4.58 -1.38 6.93
CA ARG A 21 3.84 -0.12 6.70
C ARG A 21 3.51 0.63 7.97
N GLN A 22 3.20 -0.08 9.05
CA GLN A 22 2.89 0.55 10.33
C GLN A 22 4.15 1.08 11.04
N THR A 23 5.28 0.40 10.87
CA THR A 23 6.50 0.66 11.66
C THR A 23 7.59 1.38 10.87
N TYR A 24 7.65 1.16 9.55
CA TYR A 24 8.71 1.62 8.65
C TYR A 24 8.10 2.19 7.36
N GLY A 25 8.54 1.73 6.19
CA GLY A 25 7.96 2.09 4.89
C GLY A 25 7.08 0.97 4.34
N ASP A 26 7.70 -0.06 3.76
CA ASP A 26 7.00 -1.23 3.21
C ASP A 26 8.00 -2.41 3.16
N LEU A 27 7.59 -3.59 2.70
CA LEU A 27 8.50 -4.71 2.44
C LEU A 27 9.56 -4.33 1.40
N ALA A 28 10.81 -4.71 1.66
CA ALA A 28 11.95 -4.37 0.83
C ALA A 28 11.92 -5.08 -0.52
N THR A 29 12.30 -4.36 -1.57
CA THR A 29 12.51 -4.90 -2.92
C THR A 29 13.92 -4.56 -3.37
N ALA A 30 14.52 -5.41 -4.21
CA ALA A 30 15.80 -5.10 -4.85
C ALA A 30 15.58 -4.68 -6.30
N ASP A 31 16.06 -3.49 -6.66
CA ASP A 31 15.94 -2.94 -8.01
C ASP A 31 17.24 -3.10 -8.82
N ASN A 32 18.32 -3.53 -8.17
CA ASN A 32 19.62 -3.79 -8.77
C ASN A 32 20.43 -4.76 -7.88
N LYS A 33 21.64 -5.08 -8.32
CA LYS A 33 22.53 -6.01 -7.60
C LYS A 33 23.01 -5.44 -6.26
N ASP A 34 23.17 -4.13 -6.14
CA ASP A 34 23.64 -3.50 -4.89
C ASP A 34 22.56 -3.56 -3.81
N ASP A 35 21.30 -3.31 -4.17
CA ASP A 35 20.16 -3.54 -3.27
C ASP A 35 20.13 -5.00 -2.81
N LEU A 36 20.28 -5.95 -3.75
CA LEU A 36 20.27 -7.36 -3.42
C LEU A 36 21.39 -7.73 -2.45
N ASN A 37 22.61 -7.26 -2.69
CA ASN A 37 23.75 -7.55 -1.83
C ASN A 37 23.50 -7.02 -0.40
N GLN A 38 22.96 -5.80 -0.27
CA GLN A 38 22.58 -5.25 1.04
C GLN A 38 21.51 -6.09 1.76
N LEU A 39 20.50 -6.57 1.02
CA LEU A 39 19.48 -7.45 1.59
C LEU A 39 20.06 -8.78 2.05
N VAL A 40 20.95 -9.40 1.26
CA VAL A 40 21.61 -10.67 1.59
C VAL A 40 22.48 -10.53 2.84
N ASP A 41 23.32 -9.50 2.89
CA ASP A 41 24.19 -9.23 4.04
C ASP A 41 23.37 -8.99 5.31
N LEU A 42 22.29 -8.22 5.20
CA LEU A 42 21.38 -7.92 6.31
C LEU A 42 20.60 -9.15 6.79
N ALA A 43 20.17 -10.02 5.87
CA ALA A 43 19.40 -11.23 6.20
C ALA A 43 20.25 -12.28 6.93
N GLY A 44 21.58 -12.21 6.83
CA GLY A 44 22.49 -13.05 7.61
C GLY A 44 22.29 -14.56 7.38
N GLY A 45 21.94 -14.94 6.15
CA GLY A 45 21.68 -16.33 5.77
C GLY A 45 20.30 -16.87 6.17
N VAL A 46 19.36 -16.02 6.58
CA VAL A 46 17.98 -16.44 6.85
C VAL A 46 17.09 -16.23 5.63
N ILE A 47 16.10 -17.11 5.46
CA ILE A 47 15.05 -16.96 4.46
C ILE A 47 14.11 -15.83 4.89
N THR A 48 13.85 -14.89 4.00
CA THR A 48 13.03 -13.71 4.32
C THR A 48 12.00 -13.39 3.25
N TRP A 49 10.83 -12.89 3.64
CA TRP A 49 9.93 -12.20 2.73
C TRP A 49 10.59 -10.95 2.16
N ILE A 50 10.34 -10.74 0.86
CA ILE A 50 10.60 -9.49 0.15
C ILE A 50 9.30 -8.98 -0.45
N GLY A 51 9.26 -7.69 -0.77
CA GLY A 51 8.06 -6.97 -1.19
C GLY A 51 7.66 -7.25 -2.63
N LEU A 52 7.83 -8.46 -3.15
CA LEU A 52 7.42 -8.84 -4.50
C LEU A 52 6.26 -9.84 -4.42
N HIS A 53 5.19 -9.60 -5.19
CA HIS A 53 3.98 -10.44 -5.19
C HIS A 53 3.24 -10.38 -6.55
N ASP A 54 2.32 -11.30 -6.80
CA ASP A 54 1.48 -11.35 -8.01
C ASP A 54 0.02 -11.74 -7.70
N PHE A 55 -0.71 -10.85 -7.01
CA PHE A 55 -2.12 -11.09 -6.62
C PHE A 55 -3.13 -10.88 -7.76
N ASN A 56 -2.71 -10.35 -8.91
CA ASN A 56 -3.61 -9.90 -9.98
C ASN A 56 -3.53 -10.79 -11.22
N ARG A 57 -3.21 -12.07 -11.05
CA ARG A 57 -3.08 -13.01 -12.15
C ARG A 57 -4.42 -13.21 -12.85
N LYS A 58 -4.61 -12.53 -13.99
CA LYS A 58 -5.84 -12.64 -14.82
C LYS A 58 -5.72 -13.59 -16.01
N SER A 59 -4.53 -14.07 -16.35
CA SER A 59 -4.35 -15.07 -17.40
C SER A 59 -3.09 -15.90 -17.20
N MET A 60 -3.15 -17.09 -17.79
CA MET A 60 -2.15 -18.15 -17.88
C MET A 60 -0.88 -17.73 -18.64
N ASP A 61 -0.35 -16.53 -18.42
CA ASP A 61 0.84 -16.07 -19.12
C ASP A 61 2.00 -15.91 -18.13
N LEU A 62 3.00 -16.77 -18.30
CA LEU A 62 4.32 -16.77 -17.67
C LEU A 62 5.15 -15.53 -18.09
N TYR A 63 4.59 -14.32 -18.04
CA TYR A 63 5.35 -13.12 -18.40
C TYR A 63 6.20 -12.64 -17.21
N PRO A 64 7.51 -12.40 -17.40
CA PRO A 64 8.42 -11.85 -16.39
C PRO A 64 7.97 -10.53 -15.70
N ASN A 65 6.93 -9.87 -16.23
CA ASN A 65 6.49 -8.53 -15.85
C ASN A 65 5.16 -8.49 -15.06
N SER A 66 4.65 -9.63 -14.58
CA SER A 66 3.43 -9.67 -13.75
C SER A 66 3.69 -9.26 -12.29
N TRP A 67 4.92 -9.49 -11.81
CA TRP A 67 5.32 -9.19 -10.44
C TRP A 67 5.21 -7.71 -10.09
N ARG A 68 4.56 -7.44 -8.97
CA ARG A 68 4.36 -6.11 -8.40
C ARG A 68 5.15 -5.99 -7.11
N ARG A 69 5.70 -4.81 -6.90
CA ARG A 69 6.20 -4.42 -5.59
C ARG A 69 5.03 -4.30 -4.62
N SER A 70 5.30 -4.47 -3.34
CA SER A 70 4.35 -4.30 -2.25
C SER A 70 3.70 -2.91 -2.28
N THR A 71 4.43 -1.91 -2.75
CA THR A 71 3.97 -0.54 -3.05
C THR A 71 3.02 -0.43 -4.25
N GLN A 72 2.58 -1.54 -4.84
CA GLN A 72 1.78 -1.66 -6.07
C GLN A 72 2.44 -1.11 -7.35
N THR A 73 3.75 -0.81 -7.31
CA THR A 73 4.54 -0.37 -8.47
C THR A 73 5.17 -1.55 -9.20
N ARG A 74 5.51 -1.40 -10.49
CA ARG A 74 6.35 -2.35 -11.24
C ARG A 74 7.82 -2.05 -11.03
N SER A 75 8.69 -3.06 -11.19
CA SER A 75 10.13 -2.85 -11.24
C SER A 75 10.49 -1.76 -12.25
N GLN A 76 11.24 -0.74 -11.84
CA GLN A 76 11.68 0.34 -12.74
C GLN A 76 12.80 -0.13 -13.68
N THR A 77 13.59 -1.10 -13.24
CA THR A 77 14.75 -1.65 -13.97
C THR A 77 14.47 -3.00 -14.61
N GLY A 78 13.38 -3.68 -14.22
CA GLY A 78 13.12 -5.07 -14.60
C GLY A 78 14.04 -6.09 -13.92
N TYR A 79 14.83 -5.68 -12.91
CA TYR A 79 15.74 -6.58 -12.20
C TYR A 79 14.98 -7.69 -11.48
N MET A 80 15.43 -8.93 -11.69
CA MET A 80 14.89 -10.13 -11.09
C MET A 80 16.02 -11.11 -10.75
N ASN A 81 15.93 -11.81 -9.61
CA ASN A 81 16.93 -12.79 -9.19
C ASN A 81 16.31 -14.14 -8.77
N PHE A 82 15.32 -14.62 -9.54
CA PHE A 82 14.72 -15.93 -9.28
C PHE A 82 15.73 -17.07 -9.39
N ALA A 83 15.59 -18.07 -8.53
CA ALA A 83 16.37 -19.30 -8.60
C ALA A 83 16.04 -20.08 -9.89
N SER A 84 16.92 -21.00 -10.27
CA SER A 84 16.64 -21.91 -11.39
C SER A 84 15.34 -22.67 -11.14
N GLY A 85 14.44 -22.69 -12.14
CA GLY A 85 13.13 -23.31 -12.03
C GLY A 85 12.09 -22.48 -11.25
N GLN A 86 12.35 -21.19 -11.01
CA GLN A 86 11.42 -20.26 -10.37
C GLN A 86 11.16 -19.05 -11.29
N PRO A 87 9.99 -18.39 -11.18
CA PRO A 87 8.84 -18.84 -10.39
C PRO A 87 8.12 -20.04 -11.05
N ASN A 88 7.55 -20.96 -10.25
CA ASN A 88 6.89 -22.16 -10.76
C ASN A 88 5.40 -22.27 -10.43
N TYR A 89 4.86 -21.35 -9.63
CA TYR A 89 3.45 -21.29 -9.25
C TYR A 89 2.90 -22.62 -8.74
N TYR A 90 3.67 -23.29 -7.88
CA TYR A 90 3.37 -24.65 -7.47
C TYR A 90 1.98 -24.74 -6.81
N GLY A 91 1.16 -25.67 -7.31
CA GLY A 91 -0.18 -25.88 -6.79
C GLY A 91 -1.15 -24.71 -6.98
N GLY A 92 -0.83 -23.74 -7.86
CA GLY A 92 -1.76 -22.69 -8.22
C GLY A 92 -1.93 -21.58 -7.17
N ARG A 93 -0.97 -21.42 -6.25
CA ARG A 93 -1.15 -20.61 -5.03
C ARG A 93 0.08 -19.82 -4.56
N GLU A 94 1.15 -19.83 -5.35
CA GLU A 94 2.42 -19.19 -4.98
C GLU A 94 2.48 -17.77 -5.55
N GLU A 95 1.90 -16.83 -4.82
CA GLU A 95 1.73 -15.44 -5.27
C GLU A 95 2.67 -14.48 -4.54
N CYS A 96 3.45 -14.96 -3.57
CA CYS A 96 4.33 -14.15 -2.74
C CYS A 96 5.78 -14.62 -2.88
N VAL A 97 6.73 -13.71 -2.77
CA VAL A 97 8.15 -14.02 -3.02
C VAL A 97 8.98 -13.95 -1.76
N ARG A 98 9.76 -15.01 -1.54
CA ARG A 98 10.81 -15.06 -0.52
C ARG A 98 12.20 -15.01 -1.15
N MET A 99 13.15 -14.47 -0.40
CA MET A 99 14.58 -14.50 -0.69
C MET A 99 15.25 -15.63 0.11
N LYS A 100 16.08 -16.42 -0.57
CA LYS A 100 16.90 -17.49 0.01
C LYS A 100 18.22 -16.94 0.56
N PRO A 101 18.96 -17.73 1.36
CA PRO A 101 20.25 -17.31 1.93
C PRO A 101 21.30 -16.90 0.89
N ASP A 102 21.24 -17.48 -0.32
CA ASP A 102 22.12 -17.16 -1.45
C ASP A 102 21.68 -15.92 -2.25
N GLY A 103 20.60 -15.26 -1.82
CA GLY A 103 19.99 -14.10 -2.48
C GLY A 103 19.05 -14.46 -3.63
N THR A 104 18.91 -15.72 -4.02
CA THR A 104 17.96 -16.11 -5.08
C THR A 104 16.52 -16.11 -4.56
N TRP A 105 15.57 -15.90 -5.47
CA TRP A 105 14.16 -15.74 -5.12
C TRP A 105 13.34 -16.96 -5.51
N ALA A 106 12.24 -17.17 -4.78
CA ALA A 106 11.26 -18.20 -5.06
C ALA A 106 9.86 -17.66 -4.78
N ASP A 107 8.90 -18.01 -5.64
CA ASP A 107 7.50 -17.84 -5.32
C ASP A 107 7.06 -18.95 -4.36
N VAL A 108 6.19 -18.60 -3.42
CA VAL A 108 5.68 -19.48 -2.37
C VAL A 108 4.29 -19.05 -1.96
N ALA A 109 3.58 -19.94 -1.27
CA ALA A 109 2.26 -19.63 -0.72
C ALA A 109 2.37 -18.47 0.28
N CYS A 110 1.50 -17.46 0.14
CA CYS A 110 1.53 -16.27 0.99
C CYS A 110 1.25 -16.54 2.47
N SER A 111 0.66 -17.71 2.77
CA SER A 111 0.37 -18.20 4.11
C SER A 111 1.57 -18.81 4.83
N GLU A 112 2.70 -19.01 4.16
CA GLU A 112 3.94 -19.45 4.81
C GLU A 112 4.43 -18.40 5.82
N LEU A 113 5.18 -18.84 6.83
CA LEU A 113 5.72 -17.95 7.84
C LEU A 113 7.22 -17.77 7.62
N PHE A 114 7.64 -16.55 7.33
CA PHE A 114 9.06 -16.20 7.23
C PHE A 114 9.36 -14.92 8.00
N LYS A 115 10.63 -14.75 8.37
CA LYS A 115 11.20 -13.44 8.71
C LYS A 115 11.10 -12.52 7.52
N PHE A 116 11.31 -11.23 7.69
CA PHE A 116 11.06 -10.30 6.59
C PHE A 116 11.93 -9.06 6.67
N VAL A 117 12.20 -8.48 5.50
CA VAL A 117 12.98 -7.24 5.41
C VAL A 117 12.06 -6.11 5.03
N CYS A 118 12.03 -5.07 5.86
CA CYS A 118 11.37 -3.81 5.54
C CYS A 118 12.38 -2.85 4.90
N PHE A 119 11.92 -1.95 4.04
CA PHE A 119 12.65 -0.74 3.72
C PHE A 119 11.97 0.46 4.38
N SER A 120 12.77 1.35 4.95
CA SER A 120 12.41 2.74 5.07
C SER A 120 13.00 3.45 3.85
N GLY A 121 12.15 4.10 3.04
CA GLY A 121 12.61 4.95 1.95
C GLY A 121 13.61 5.99 2.46
N PRO A 122 14.30 6.74 1.57
CA PRO A 122 15.14 7.84 2.03
C PRO A 122 14.29 8.70 2.96
N SER A 123 14.75 8.84 4.20
CA SER A 123 14.11 9.68 5.21
C SER A 123 14.25 11.14 4.78
N SER A 124 13.55 11.56 3.74
CA SER A 124 12.96 12.89 3.78
C SER A 124 11.90 12.78 4.86
N ALA A 125 12.31 12.93 6.13
CA ALA A 125 11.37 13.06 7.23
C ALA A 125 10.33 14.10 6.79
N LYS A 126 9.11 13.64 6.48
CA LYS A 126 8.08 14.52 5.97
C LYS A 126 7.73 15.47 7.10
N THR A 127 7.94 16.75 6.86
CA THR A 127 7.48 17.77 7.79
C THR A 127 6.12 18.22 7.30
N TYR A 128 5.11 18.07 8.16
CA TYR A 128 3.75 18.49 7.86
C TYR A 128 3.48 19.84 8.50
N HIS A 129 2.80 20.72 7.76
CA HIS A 129 2.40 22.05 8.21
C HIS A 129 0.89 22.20 8.03
N HIS A 130 0.18 22.56 9.09
CA HIS A 130 -1.24 22.91 8.99
C HIS A 130 -1.37 24.38 8.56
N VAL A 131 -2.10 24.63 7.48
CA VAL A 131 -2.44 25.97 6.99
C VAL A 131 -3.92 26.19 7.25
N SER A 132 -4.25 27.12 8.15
CA SER A 132 -5.62 27.36 8.63
C SER A 132 -6.50 28.18 7.66
N GLN A 133 -6.08 28.35 6.40
CA GLN A 133 -6.85 29.12 5.42
C GLN A 133 -8.00 28.30 4.85
N THR A 134 -9.19 28.89 4.75
CA THR A 134 -10.36 28.24 4.13
C THR A 134 -10.40 28.58 2.64
N VAL A 135 -9.92 27.66 1.81
CA VAL A 135 -9.84 27.81 0.35
C VAL A 135 -10.29 26.52 -0.36
N SER A 136 -10.53 26.58 -1.67
CA SER A 136 -10.81 25.39 -2.49
C SER A 136 -9.59 24.46 -2.54
N TRP A 137 -9.81 23.19 -2.92
CA TRP A 137 -8.73 22.21 -3.02
C TRP A 137 -7.64 22.64 -4.03
N GLU A 138 -8.03 23.16 -5.21
CA GLU A 138 -7.09 23.65 -6.22
C GLU A 138 -6.27 24.84 -5.72
N SER A 139 -6.90 25.77 -5.00
CA SER A 139 -6.22 26.90 -4.37
C SER A 139 -5.28 26.45 -3.26
N ALA A 140 -5.69 25.49 -2.42
CA ALA A 140 -4.83 24.90 -1.39
C ALA A 140 -3.59 24.22 -2.01
N LYS A 141 -3.79 23.45 -3.09
CA LYS A 141 -2.71 22.81 -3.84
C LYS A 141 -1.75 23.81 -4.43
N SER A 142 -2.26 24.85 -5.10
CA SER A 142 -1.43 25.93 -5.66
C SER A 142 -0.64 26.64 -4.57
N TYR A 143 -1.29 26.97 -3.45
CA TYR A 143 -0.65 27.62 -2.30
C TYR A 143 0.46 26.75 -1.71
N CYS A 144 0.19 25.47 -1.45
CA CYS A 144 1.18 24.54 -0.92
C CYS A 144 2.37 24.34 -1.86
N ARG A 145 2.18 24.34 -3.18
CA ARG A 145 3.29 24.27 -4.16
C ARG A 145 4.08 25.57 -4.30
N THR A 146 3.48 26.69 -3.90
CA THR A 146 4.12 28.01 -3.94
C THR A 146 4.96 28.27 -2.69
N HIS A 147 4.48 27.82 -1.52
CA HIS A 147 5.10 28.11 -0.23
C HIS A 147 5.77 26.90 0.45
N TYR A 148 5.45 25.69 0.01
CA TYR A 148 5.93 24.41 0.54
C TYR A 148 6.21 23.44 -0.62
N THR A 149 6.18 22.13 -0.36
CA THR A 149 6.36 21.10 -1.41
C THR A 149 5.07 20.83 -2.19
N ASP A 150 4.02 20.33 -1.51
CA ASP A 150 2.70 20.06 -2.08
C ASP A 150 1.70 19.82 -0.93
N LEU A 151 0.43 19.53 -1.25
CA LEU A 151 -0.51 18.99 -0.27
C LEU A 151 -0.01 17.66 0.31
N ALA A 152 -0.35 17.41 1.57
CA ALA A 152 0.14 16.26 2.33
C ALA A 152 -0.18 14.92 1.63
N LYS A 153 0.86 14.13 1.35
CA LYS A 153 0.77 12.72 1.01
C LYS A 153 1.00 11.89 2.26
N ILE A 154 -0.06 11.21 2.72
CA ILE A 154 -0.06 10.34 3.88
C ILE A 154 0.00 8.89 3.37
N GLU A 155 1.07 8.18 3.69
CA GLU A 155 1.36 6.84 3.15
C GLU A 155 1.31 5.74 4.21
N ASN A 156 1.27 6.11 5.50
CA ASN A 156 1.22 5.16 6.61
C ASN A 156 0.48 5.72 7.83
N GLN A 157 0.23 4.85 8.82
CA GLN A 157 -0.51 5.20 10.03
C GLN A 157 0.25 6.19 10.93
N ALA A 158 1.58 6.13 10.98
CA ALA A 158 2.39 7.07 11.76
C ALA A 158 2.31 8.49 11.19
N GLU A 159 2.38 8.64 9.86
CA GLU A 159 2.14 9.91 9.16
C GLU A 159 0.71 10.41 9.39
N ASN A 160 -0.28 9.51 9.36
CA ASN A 160 -1.67 9.87 9.65
C ASN A 160 -1.83 10.40 11.09
N GLN A 161 -1.19 9.75 12.07
CA GLN A 161 -1.19 10.22 13.46
C GLN A 161 -0.50 11.59 13.59
N GLN A 162 0.66 11.77 12.95
CA GLN A 162 1.37 13.05 12.93
C GLN A 162 0.50 14.16 12.34
N VAL A 163 -0.11 13.94 11.17
CA VAL A 163 -1.01 14.94 10.54
C VAL A 163 -2.24 15.19 11.41
N SER A 164 -2.86 14.15 11.96
CA SER A 164 -4.04 14.27 12.82
C SER A 164 -3.78 15.11 14.08
N SER A 165 -2.54 15.08 14.60
CA SER A 165 -2.14 15.88 15.76
C SER A 165 -1.94 17.37 15.44
N LEU A 166 -1.74 17.70 14.16
CA LEU A 166 -1.49 19.07 13.69
C LEU A 166 -2.77 19.79 13.23
N VAL A 167 -3.80 19.04 12.84
CA VAL A 167 -5.05 19.60 12.29
C VAL A 167 -6.11 19.71 13.39
N THR A 168 -6.75 20.87 13.49
CA THR A 168 -7.82 21.14 14.47
C THR A 168 -9.20 21.16 13.83
N THR A 169 -9.26 21.21 12.50
CA THR A 169 -10.48 21.30 11.69
C THR A 169 -10.32 20.44 10.44
N SER A 170 -11.39 20.18 9.70
CA SER A 170 -11.30 19.50 8.40
C SER A 170 -10.34 20.25 7.46
N SER A 171 -9.33 19.54 6.94
CA SER A 171 -8.28 20.10 6.08
C SER A 171 -8.14 19.30 4.78
N TRP A 172 -7.74 19.97 3.70
CA TRP A 172 -7.43 19.30 2.43
C TRP A 172 -6.14 18.48 2.53
N ILE A 173 -6.14 17.28 1.92
CA ILE A 173 -4.95 16.45 1.71
C ILE A 173 -4.70 16.25 0.21
N GLY A 174 -3.53 15.73 -0.14
CA GLY A 174 -3.09 15.57 -1.53
C GLY A 174 -3.77 14.45 -2.33
N LEU A 175 -4.74 13.74 -1.73
CA LEU A 175 -5.49 12.69 -2.41
C LEU A 175 -6.48 13.31 -3.42
N SER A 176 -6.32 13.00 -4.69
CA SER A 176 -7.22 13.48 -5.77
C SER A 176 -7.52 12.39 -6.78
N ARG A 177 -8.73 12.39 -7.36
CA ARG A 177 -9.04 11.64 -8.58
C ARG A 177 -8.82 12.55 -9.79
N VAL A 178 -8.07 12.07 -10.78
CA VAL A 178 -7.97 12.75 -12.08
C VAL A 178 -9.32 12.62 -12.80
N PRO A 179 -9.84 13.66 -13.47
CA PRO A 179 -11.09 13.57 -14.22
C PRO A 179 -11.07 12.43 -15.24
N TRP A 180 -12.24 11.83 -15.47
CA TRP A 180 -12.44 10.89 -16.57
C TRP A 180 -12.20 11.61 -17.90
N THR A 181 -11.32 11.06 -18.73
CA THR A 181 -11.13 11.48 -20.11
C THR A 181 -11.91 10.54 -21.02
N TRP A 182 -12.66 11.08 -21.97
CA TRP A 182 -13.27 10.30 -23.04
C TRP A 182 -12.18 9.66 -23.91
N SER A 183 -12.54 8.63 -24.67
CA SER A 183 -11.60 7.90 -25.54
C SER A 183 -10.96 8.78 -26.63
N ASP A 184 -11.56 9.93 -26.91
CA ASP A 184 -11.06 10.95 -27.84
C ASP A 184 -10.11 11.97 -27.18
N GLY A 185 -9.82 11.80 -25.88
CA GLY A 185 -8.97 12.69 -25.09
C GLY A 185 -9.69 13.93 -24.55
N SER A 186 -10.99 14.10 -24.79
CA SER A 186 -11.75 15.22 -24.23
C SER A 186 -12.06 15.02 -22.74
N ASN A 187 -12.11 16.12 -21.99
CA ASN A 187 -12.43 16.08 -20.55
C ASN A 187 -13.93 15.80 -20.35
N GLY A 188 -14.26 14.76 -19.59
CA GLY A 188 -15.64 14.50 -19.17
C GLY A 188 -16.11 15.52 -18.12
N SER A 189 -17.14 16.31 -18.45
CA SER A 189 -17.75 17.27 -17.53
C SER A 189 -18.73 16.63 -16.53
N PHE A 190 -19.07 15.35 -16.70
CA PHE A 190 -20.02 14.65 -15.85
C PHE A 190 -19.36 14.26 -14.51
N ARG A 191 -19.77 14.94 -13.43
CA ARG A 191 -19.34 14.66 -12.05
C ARG A 191 -20.52 14.09 -11.26
N ASN A 192 -20.68 12.77 -11.26
CA ASN A 192 -21.59 12.11 -10.31
C ASN A 192 -20.80 11.81 -9.03
N ILE A 193 -20.84 12.76 -8.10
CA ILE A 193 -20.14 12.63 -6.82
C ILE A 193 -21.09 11.89 -5.87
N LEU A 194 -21.02 10.56 -5.88
CA LEU A 194 -21.29 9.85 -4.63
C LEU A 194 -20.11 10.21 -3.72
N GLU A 195 -20.38 10.98 -2.67
CA GLU A 195 -19.41 11.30 -1.62
C GLU A 195 -18.80 9.99 -1.10
N ALA A 196 -17.65 9.63 -1.66
CA ALA A 196 -16.88 8.49 -1.21
C ALA A 196 -16.19 8.93 0.09
N TYR A 197 -16.92 8.77 1.20
CA TYR A 197 -16.45 8.60 2.57
C TYR A 197 -15.02 9.08 2.82
N VAL A 198 -14.87 10.40 3.00
CA VAL A 198 -13.67 10.95 3.62
C VAL A 198 -13.81 10.68 5.12
N PHE A 199 -13.14 9.64 5.60
CA PHE A 199 -12.93 9.29 7.01
C PHE A 199 -14.20 9.12 7.88
N GLN A 200 -14.78 7.92 7.86
CA GLN A 200 -15.58 7.41 8.99
C GLN A 200 -14.64 6.98 10.16
N PHE A 201 -13.79 7.89 10.66
CA PHE A 201 -12.88 7.65 11.79
C PHE A 201 -13.05 8.62 12.96
N GLN A 202 -14.12 9.43 12.99
CA GLN A 202 -14.45 10.31 14.12
C GLN A 202 -15.77 9.97 14.85
N LEU A 203 -16.38 8.80 14.61
CA LEU A 203 -17.65 8.41 15.28
C LEU A 203 -17.56 7.19 16.21
N TYR A 204 -16.40 6.53 16.34
CA TYR A 204 -16.26 5.36 17.22
C TYR A 204 -15.86 5.67 18.68
N LYS A 205 -15.85 6.94 19.10
CA LYS A 205 -15.46 7.29 20.48
C LYS A 205 -16.59 7.66 21.44
N LEU A 206 -17.85 7.56 21.00
CA LEU A 206 -19.04 7.70 21.85
C LEU A 206 -20.07 6.69 21.35
N LEU A 207 -20.64 5.88 22.26
CA LEU A 207 -21.52 4.70 22.06
C LEU A 207 -20.72 3.37 21.99
N THR A 208 -20.76 2.43 22.93
CA THR A 208 -21.52 2.26 24.17
C THR A 208 -20.76 1.29 25.08
N VAL A 209 -20.60 1.66 26.34
CA VAL A 209 -20.59 0.71 27.46
C VAL A 209 -21.99 0.10 27.49
N GLU A 210 -22.10 -1.22 27.31
CA GLU A 210 -23.10 -2.16 27.86
C GLU A 210 -23.32 -3.35 26.89
N ASN A 211 -23.17 -4.55 27.46
CA ASN A 211 -23.36 -5.86 26.84
C ASN A 211 -24.78 -6.04 26.27
N VAL A 212 -24.94 -6.63 25.07
CA VAL A 212 -25.89 -7.71 24.72
C VAL A 212 -25.45 -8.39 23.40
N LEU A 213 -25.71 -9.70 23.34
CA LEU A 213 -25.28 -10.79 22.45
C LEU A 213 -25.93 -10.86 21.04
N PHE A 214 -25.19 -11.47 20.08
CA PHE A 214 -25.61 -12.32 18.91
C PHE A 214 -26.61 -11.71 17.87
N THR A 215 -26.58 -11.88 16.54
CA THR A 215 -26.19 -12.93 15.55
C THR A 215 -26.13 -12.31 14.13
N ARG A 216 -25.30 -12.90 13.24
CA ARG A 216 -25.43 -13.15 11.77
C ARG A 216 -26.13 -12.15 10.80
N ASP A 217 -25.43 -11.94 9.67
CA ASP A 217 -25.91 -11.63 8.30
C ASP A 217 -26.41 -10.22 7.95
N LEU A 218 -25.56 -9.41 7.30
CA LEU A 218 -25.94 -8.19 6.54
C LEU A 218 -25.15 -8.01 5.24
N VAL A 219 -25.16 -9.02 4.35
CA VAL A 219 -24.69 -8.88 2.96
C VAL A 219 -25.84 -8.55 1.97
N ASN A 220 -27.11 -8.50 2.39
CA ASN A 220 -28.25 -8.48 1.46
C ASN A 220 -29.18 -7.25 1.46
N MET A 221 -28.78 -6.09 2.00
CA MET A 221 -29.67 -4.91 2.03
C MET A 221 -29.59 -3.96 0.81
N VAL A 222 -28.76 -4.27 -0.20
CA VAL A 222 -28.54 -3.38 -1.37
C VAL A 222 -29.39 -3.77 -2.60
N ILE A 223 -29.99 -4.96 -2.65
CA ILE A 223 -30.67 -5.47 -3.86
C ILE A 223 -32.16 -5.08 -3.94
N TRP A 224 -32.84 -4.79 -2.83
CA TRP A 224 -34.30 -4.60 -2.83
C TRP A 224 -34.80 -3.18 -3.19
N LEU A 225 -33.92 -2.17 -3.22
CA LEU A 225 -34.34 -0.80 -3.55
C LEU A 225 -34.33 -0.48 -5.06
N TYR A 226 -33.84 -1.40 -5.91
CA TYR A 226 -33.76 -1.19 -7.37
C TYR A 226 -34.96 -1.72 -8.18
N ILE A 227 -35.96 -2.36 -7.56
CA ILE A 227 -37.05 -3.07 -8.28
C ILE A 227 -38.42 -2.35 -8.22
N MET A 228 -38.58 -1.24 -7.48
CA MET A 228 -39.91 -0.60 -7.30
C MET A 228 -40.07 0.81 -7.92
N MET A 229 -39.19 1.23 -8.83
CA MET A 229 -39.42 2.42 -9.67
C MET A 229 -39.07 2.13 -11.13
N GLY A 230 -40.06 1.55 -11.81
CA GLY A 230 -40.17 1.30 -13.24
C GLY A 230 -41.59 0.85 -13.53
#